data_AF-A0A8D3EEV4-F1
#
_entry.id   AF-A0A8D3EEV4-F1
#
_cell.length_a   1.000
_cell.length_b   1.000
_cell.length_c   1.000
_cell.angle_alpha   90.00
_cell.angle_beta   90.00
_cell.angle_gamma   90.00
#
_symmetry.space_group_name_H-M   'P 1'
#
loop_
_entity.id
_entity.type
_entity.pdbx_description
1 polymer ?
#
loop_
_entity_poly.entity_id
_entity_poly.type
_entity_poly.pdbx_seq_one_letter_code
_entity_poly.pdbx_strand_id
1 'polypeptide(L)'
;MENIQNLPIDVQTSKLLDWLLDRRHCNLKWQSAVKGIREKINVAIQDMPENEEIKQLLSGSYIHYFHCLRIVEILKGTEASSKNIFGRYSSQRMKDWQEIVSLYEVDSIYLAEVASLLSRNVSYEGPALRKQLAKAQQLQQELSRRQGECQSSAADLRDRYYVACKQYGITGENVARELQALVKDLPAVLEEVGKDAARLEEQIRLYAAFTNFVCEWSDPVLPMLTFAQKRGNATFYEWRSGKVPTVVERPAAEDAAPDAAADDAIDWGDFGRGTDVNSAVTVEDGIDWGISLEPNSEDTGAGGIDWGDGEAAPIEIEIVDVGADCPEGVARGEDALTLLENSQSRSQFIDELTELEVFLTQRISEMGEEGDVVSMSQFQLAPSIIQGKTREHIREMLSEVQDLLGRLTSLRMQHLFMIQASPRYVERVSEVLRQKLKQADILVLKGATMAERRQEALAEQSRLEPRVDLLAGCTRELQRLVLDYSFNLFLFTALVISQHVRIRSMSSACVLFLTSTVFLFYCRLKQTFQSDTTTGLST
;
A
#
# COMPACT_ATOMS: atom_id res chain seq x y z
N MET A 1 -46.68 47.18 -17.87
CA MET A 1 -46.14 47.46 -16.52
C MET A 1 -46.25 46.18 -15.74
N GLU A 2 -45.13 45.49 -15.53
CA GLU A 2 -45.11 44.28 -14.71
C GLU A 2 -45.54 44.64 -13.28
N ASN A 3 -46.47 43.85 -12.75
CA ASN A 3 -47.08 44.10 -11.45
C ASN A 3 -46.06 43.75 -10.36
N ILE A 4 -45.32 44.76 -9.90
CA ILE A 4 -44.28 44.69 -8.85
C ILE A 4 -44.76 43.98 -7.57
N GLN A 5 -46.08 43.85 -7.40
CA GLN A 5 -46.74 43.18 -6.27
C GLN A 5 -46.67 41.64 -6.30
N ASN A 6 -46.15 41.02 -7.38
CA ASN A 6 -46.07 39.57 -7.56
C ASN A 6 -44.64 39.00 -7.47
N LEU A 7 -43.66 39.79 -7.03
CA LEU A 7 -42.28 39.33 -6.87
C LEU A 7 -42.14 38.50 -5.58
N PRO A 8 -41.58 37.27 -5.65
CA PRO A 8 -41.30 36.49 -4.46
C PRO A 8 -40.31 37.24 -3.56
N ILE A 9 -40.58 37.29 -2.26
CA ILE A 9 -39.61 37.78 -1.28
C ILE A 9 -38.61 36.65 -1.07
N ASP A 10 -37.51 36.71 -1.80
CA ASP A 10 -36.36 35.85 -1.59
C ASP A 10 -35.47 36.45 -0.49
N VAL A 11 -35.27 35.70 0.60
CA VAL A 11 -34.41 36.09 1.71
C VAL A 11 -33.38 34.99 1.92
N GLN A 12 -32.12 35.32 1.68
CA GLN A 12 -31.01 34.43 1.99
C GLN A 12 -31.01 34.08 3.49
N THR A 13 -30.93 32.79 3.83
CA THR A 13 -30.99 32.30 5.22
C THR A 13 -30.01 33.00 6.17
N SER A 14 -28.82 33.36 5.69
CA SER A 14 -27.81 34.07 6.48
C SER A 14 -28.21 35.51 6.84
N LYS A 15 -29.05 36.16 6.03
CA LYS A 15 -29.55 37.53 6.21
C LYS A 15 -30.95 37.59 6.82
N LEU A 16 -31.57 36.45 7.09
CA LEU A 16 -32.94 36.37 7.60
C LEU A 16 -33.11 37.16 8.91
N LEU A 17 -32.18 37.02 9.85
CA LEU A 17 -32.23 37.71 11.12
C LEU A 17 -32.12 39.24 10.94
N ASP A 18 -31.14 39.70 10.15
CA ASP A 18 -30.95 41.12 9.87
C ASP A 18 -32.19 41.73 9.22
N TRP A 19 -32.77 41.00 8.27
CA TRP A 19 -34.00 41.38 7.59
C TRP A 19 -35.19 41.50 8.57
N LEU A 20 -35.29 40.62 9.58
CA LEU A 20 -36.32 40.67 10.63
C LEU A 20 -36.15 41.89 11.53
N LEU A 21 -34.91 42.23 11.86
CA LEU A 21 -34.56 43.38 12.71
C LEU A 21 -34.75 44.71 11.98
N ASP A 22 -34.29 44.83 10.74
CA ASP A 22 -34.39 46.03 9.91
C ASP A 22 -35.84 46.46 9.68
N ARG A 23 -36.73 45.48 9.53
CA ARG A 23 -38.17 45.68 9.34
C ARG A 23 -38.95 45.80 10.65
N ARG A 24 -38.24 45.78 11.78
CA ARG A 24 -38.80 45.88 13.13
C ARG A 24 -39.84 44.79 13.42
N HIS A 25 -39.70 43.62 12.79
CA HIS A 25 -40.47 42.43 13.15
C HIS A 25 -39.96 41.81 14.46
N CYS A 26 -38.71 42.06 14.83
CA CYS A 26 -38.09 41.67 16.08
C CYS A 26 -37.36 42.86 16.72
N ASN A 27 -37.21 42.85 18.05
CA ASN A 27 -36.46 43.89 18.77
C ASN A 27 -34.94 43.65 18.68
N LEU A 28 -34.16 44.73 18.51
CA LEU A 28 -32.70 44.72 18.52
C LEU A 28 -32.09 44.10 19.79
N LYS A 29 -32.78 44.19 20.93
CA LYS A 29 -32.35 43.63 22.22
C LYS A 29 -32.77 42.17 22.45
N TRP A 30 -33.17 41.46 21.39
CA TRP A 30 -33.65 40.07 21.48
C TRP A 30 -32.65 39.14 22.19
N GLN A 31 -31.34 39.30 21.99
CA GLN A 31 -30.31 38.44 22.61
C GLN A 31 -30.35 38.48 24.14
N SER A 32 -30.46 39.69 24.72
CA SER A 32 -30.59 39.84 26.18
C SER A 32 -31.89 39.25 26.71
N ALA A 33 -32.98 39.36 25.95
CA ALA A 33 -34.27 38.82 26.32
C ALA A 33 -34.26 37.28 26.26
N VAL A 34 -33.69 36.68 25.20
CA VAL A 34 -33.47 35.24 25.09
C VAL A 34 -32.65 34.72 26.27
N LYS A 35 -31.59 35.42 26.68
CA LYS A 35 -30.79 35.01 27.85
C LYS A 35 -31.63 34.91 29.12
N GLY A 36 -32.47 35.91 29.40
CA GLY A 36 -33.39 35.86 30.57
C GLY A 36 -34.43 34.74 30.46
N ILE A 37 -34.95 34.48 29.25
CA ILE A 37 -35.87 33.38 28.99
C ILE A 37 -35.18 32.02 29.22
N ARG A 38 -33.92 31.89 28.79
CA ARG A 38 -33.11 30.68 28.99
C ARG A 38 -32.88 30.36 30.46
N GLU A 39 -32.60 31.37 31.27
CA GLU A 39 -32.47 31.23 32.73
C GLU A 39 -33.76 30.71 33.35
N LYS A 40 -34.92 31.23 32.92
CA LYS A 40 -36.24 30.73 33.35
C LYS A 40 -36.53 29.31 32.87
N ILE A 41 -36.18 28.96 31.64
CA ILE A 41 -36.29 27.59 31.11
C ILE A 41 -35.48 26.61 31.98
N ASN A 42 -34.24 26.96 32.32
CA ASN A 42 -33.39 26.09 33.14
C ASN A 42 -33.97 25.82 34.54
N VAL A 43 -34.64 26.81 35.14
CA VAL A 43 -35.35 26.65 36.40
C VAL A 43 -36.60 25.77 36.20
N ALA A 44 -37.40 26.07 35.18
CA ALA A 44 -38.66 25.38 34.92
C ALA A 44 -38.49 23.90 34.50
N ILE A 45 -37.34 23.53 33.90
CA ILE A 45 -37.00 22.15 33.55
C ILE A 45 -36.81 21.25 34.80
N GLN A 46 -36.43 21.83 35.94
CA GLN A 46 -36.22 21.05 37.17
C GLN A 46 -37.52 20.48 37.74
N ASP A 47 -38.67 21.10 37.43
CA ASP A 47 -40.00 20.69 37.86
C ASP A 47 -40.80 20.12 36.67
N MET A 48 -40.32 19.01 36.07
CA MET A 48 -40.99 18.31 34.96
C MET A 48 -41.74 17.04 35.42
N PRO A 49 -42.95 16.76 34.89
CA PRO A 49 -43.63 15.50 35.14
C PRO A 49 -42.96 14.36 34.37
N GLU A 50 -43.10 13.13 34.87
CA GLU A 50 -42.67 11.94 34.15
C GLU A 50 -43.57 11.72 32.92
N ASN A 51 -43.11 12.21 31.76
CA ASN A 51 -43.77 12.05 30.48
C ASN A 51 -42.73 11.79 29.40
N GLU A 52 -42.89 10.70 28.65
CA GLU A 52 -41.91 10.27 27.64
C GLU A 52 -41.77 11.26 26.47
N GLU A 53 -42.86 11.94 26.10
CA GLU A 53 -42.82 12.97 25.05
C GLU A 53 -42.06 14.21 25.52
N ILE A 54 -42.25 14.63 26.77
CA ILE A 54 -41.47 15.73 27.37
C ILE A 54 -39.99 15.32 27.46
N LYS A 55 -39.68 14.10 27.90
CA LYS A 55 -38.29 13.60 27.94
C LYS A 55 -37.64 13.63 26.55
N GLN A 56 -38.38 13.25 25.50
CA GLN A 56 -37.89 13.33 24.11
C GLN A 56 -37.63 14.78 23.67
N LEU A 57 -38.56 15.70 23.93
CA LEU A 57 -38.41 17.12 23.60
C LEU A 57 -37.23 17.79 24.34
N LEU A 58 -36.91 17.30 25.54
CA LEU A 58 -35.78 17.78 26.35
C LEU A 58 -34.46 17.05 26.02
N SER A 59 -34.51 15.93 25.28
CA SER A 59 -33.31 15.15 24.94
C SER A 59 -32.57 15.75 23.74
N GLY A 60 -31.28 16.06 23.93
CA GLY A 60 -30.32 16.38 22.85
C GLY A 60 -30.54 17.68 22.07
N SER A 61 -31.57 18.48 22.38
CA SER A 61 -32.00 19.62 21.55
C SER A 61 -31.91 20.95 22.29
N TYR A 62 -31.61 22.02 21.54
CA TYR A 62 -31.68 23.39 22.05
C TYR A 62 -33.15 23.83 22.16
N ILE A 63 -33.67 23.90 23.39
CA ILE A 63 -35.11 24.10 23.68
C ILE A 63 -35.55 25.53 23.33
N HIS A 64 -36.06 25.79 22.13
CA HIS A 64 -36.62 27.09 21.76
C HIS A 64 -38.14 27.19 21.98
N TYR A 65 -38.72 28.35 21.67
CA TYR A 65 -40.16 28.67 21.81
C TYR A 65 -41.13 27.54 21.43
N PHE A 66 -40.98 26.92 20.26
CA PHE A 66 -41.88 25.87 19.81
C PHE A 66 -41.87 24.60 20.68
N HIS A 67 -40.73 24.26 21.27
CA HIS A 67 -40.66 23.21 22.29
C HIS A 67 -41.45 23.63 23.54
N CYS A 68 -41.32 24.90 23.96
CA CYS A 68 -42.05 25.44 25.10
C CYS A 68 -43.58 25.42 24.85
N LEU A 69 -44.02 25.73 23.64
CA LEU A 69 -45.43 25.62 23.24
C LEU A 69 -45.93 24.18 23.33
N ARG A 70 -45.16 23.21 22.83
CA ARG A 70 -45.53 21.79 22.90
C ARG A 70 -45.57 21.29 24.34
N ILE A 71 -44.61 21.70 25.18
CA ILE A 71 -44.61 21.40 26.61
C ILE A 71 -45.87 21.95 27.28
N VAL A 72 -46.23 23.21 27.03
CA VAL A 72 -47.48 23.80 27.55
C VAL A 72 -48.71 23.03 27.07
N GLU A 73 -48.74 22.58 25.81
CA GLU A 73 -49.84 21.77 25.27
C GLU A 73 -49.97 20.41 25.99
N ILE A 74 -48.85 19.72 26.21
CA ILE A 74 -48.83 18.45 26.96
C ILE A 74 -49.31 18.69 28.40
N LEU A 75 -48.84 19.76 29.05
CA LEU A 75 -49.27 20.15 30.40
C LEU A 75 -50.77 20.48 30.48
N LYS A 76 -51.37 21.03 29.43
CA LYS A 76 -52.83 21.26 29.37
C LYS A 76 -53.61 19.94 29.44
N GLY A 77 -53.06 18.87 28.85
CA GLY A 77 -53.65 17.54 28.88
C GLY A 77 -53.45 16.81 30.20
N THR A 78 -52.25 16.88 30.78
CA THR A 78 -51.91 16.17 32.03
C THR A 78 -52.41 16.87 33.29
N GLU A 79 -52.59 18.19 33.28
CA GLU A 79 -53.03 18.99 34.43
C GLU A 79 -54.45 19.56 34.27
N ALA A 80 -55.30 18.93 33.45
CA ALA A 80 -56.65 19.39 33.14
C ALA A 80 -57.56 19.61 34.37
N SER A 81 -57.28 18.92 35.49
CA SER A 81 -58.00 19.01 36.76
C SER A 81 -57.56 20.16 37.68
N SER A 82 -56.49 20.89 37.38
CA SER A 82 -55.91 21.93 38.26
C SER A 82 -56.46 23.35 38.01
N LYS A 83 -57.59 23.49 37.29
CA LYS A 83 -58.17 24.80 36.96
C LYS A 83 -58.94 25.40 38.15
N ASN A 84 -58.63 26.64 38.48
CA ASN A 84 -59.39 27.44 39.44
C ASN A 84 -60.77 27.82 38.88
N ILE A 85 -61.68 28.29 39.75
CA ILE A 85 -63.08 28.67 39.43
C ILE A 85 -63.19 29.67 38.26
N PHE A 86 -62.12 30.40 37.94
CA PHE A 86 -62.02 31.34 36.81
C PHE A 86 -61.39 30.74 35.53
N GLY A 87 -61.24 29.41 35.45
CA GLY A 87 -60.68 28.71 34.27
C GLY A 87 -59.16 28.81 34.11
N ARG A 88 -58.44 29.41 35.08
CA ARG A 88 -56.97 29.54 35.08
C ARG A 88 -56.31 28.35 35.77
N TYR A 89 -55.22 27.83 35.21
CA TYR A 89 -54.44 26.76 35.82
C TYR A 89 -53.76 27.23 37.12
N SER A 90 -53.81 26.40 38.16
CA SER A 90 -53.30 26.76 39.49
C SER A 90 -51.88 26.28 39.79
N SER A 91 -51.39 25.26 39.06
CA SER A 91 -50.05 24.67 39.21
C SER A 91 -48.94 25.69 38.89
N GLN A 92 -47.88 25.66 39.69
CA GLN A 92 -46.72 26.54 39.51
C GLN A 92 -46.01 26.25 38.18
N ARG A 93 -45.75 24.97 37.88
CA ARG A 93 -45.22 24.49 36.61
C ARG A 93 -45.94 25.09 35.39
N MET A 94 -47.27 24.98 35.31
CA MET A 94 -48.01 25.53 34.17
C MET A 94 -47.86 27.05 34.06
N LYS A 95 -47.84 27.76 35.19
CA LYS A 95 -47.62 29.22 35.21
C LYS A 95 -46.23 29.57 34.70
N ASP A 96 -45.19 28.85 35.12
CA ASP A 96 -43.81 29.10 34.72
C ASP A 96 -43.63 28.90 33.20
N TRP A 97 -44.18 27.82 32.64
CA TRP A 97 -44.11 27.58 31.19
C TRP A 97 -44.99 28.54 30.36
N GLN A 98 -46.13 28.96 30.88
CA GLN A 98 -46.93 30.02 30.25
C GLN A 98 -46.23 31.38 30.30
N GLU A 99 -45.53 31.69 31.39
CA GLU A 99 -44.71 32.90 31.49
C GLU A 99 -43.58 32.86 30.45
N ILE A 100 -42.84 31.75 30.35
CA ILE A 100 -41.78 31.55 29.35
C ILE A 100 -42.32 31.77 27.92
N VAL A 101 -43.46 31.17 27.59
CA VAL A 101 -44.12 31.37 26.27
C VAL A 101 -44.47 32.84 26.06
N SER A 102 -45.06 33.51 27.06
CA SER A 102 -45.42 34.93 26.94
C SER A 102 -44.21 35.84 26.73
N LEU A 103 -43.08 35.56 27.40
CA LEU A 103 -41.83 36.30 27.25
C LEU A 103 -41.23 36.14 25.86
N TYR A 104 -41.41 34.98 25.22
CA TYR A 104 -41.01 34.76 23.84
C TYR A 104 -41.90 35.51 22.83
N GLU A 105 -43.21 35.60 23.09
CA GLU A 105 -44.17 36.27 22.21
C GLU A 105 -44.03 37.80 22.22
N VAL A 106 -43.62 38.39 23.36
CA VAL A 106 -43.28 39.80 23.45
C VAL A 106 -42.17 40.13 22.44
N ASP A 107 -42.38 41.17 21.65
CA ASP A 107 -41.44 41.62 20.60
C ASP A 107 -41.04 40.54 19.58
N SER A 108 -41.83 39.46 19.46
CA SER A 108 -41.57 38.31 18.59
C SER A 108 -40.16 37.71 18.74
N ILE A 109 -39.65 37.66 19.96
CA ILE A 109 -38.28 37.17 20.27
C ILE A 109 -38.05 35.76 19.74
N TYR A 110 -39.08 34.90 19.77
CA TYR A 110 -39.01 33.54 19.24
C TYR A 110 -38.52 33.48 17.78
N LEU A 111 -38.95 34.44 16.95
CA LEU A 111 -38.65 34.43 15.52
C LEU A 111 -37.18 34.80 15.28
N ALA A 112 -36.64 35.74 16.05
CA ALA A 112 -35.23 36.10 16.03
C ALA A 112 -34.33 34.93 16.50
N GLU A 113 -34.72 34.23 17.57
CA GLU A 113 -33.95 33.07 18.08
C GLU A 113 -33.92 31.94 17.04
N VAL A 114 -35.07 31.58 16.47
CA VAL A 114 -35.16 30.49 15.48
C VAL A 114 -34.47 30.85 14.17
N ALA A 115 -34.57 32.11 13.71
CA ALA A 115 -33.80 32.59 12.55
C ALA A 115 -32.27 32.51 12.80
N SER A 116 -31.82 32.86 14.01
CA SER A 116 -30.42 32.75 14.40
C SER A 116 -29.93 31.30 14.43
N LEU A 117 -30.73 30.38 15.01
CA LEU A 117 -30.42 28.95 15.04
C LEU A 117 -30.36 28.33 13.65
N LEU A 118 -31.34 28.66 12.80
CA LEU A 118 -31.37 28.20 11.41
C LEU A 118 -30.14 28.66 10.63
N SER A 119 -29.78 29.95 10.76
CA SER A 119 -28.59 30.51 10.13
C SER A 119 -27.31 29.82 10.61
N ARG A 120 -27.18 29.54 11.92
CA ARG A 120 -26.04 28.82 12.49
C ARG A 120 -25.93 27.39 11.95
N ASN A 121 -27.04 26.66 11.90
CA ASN A 121 -27.05 25.28 11.43
C ASN A 121 -26.64 25.17 9.95
N VAL A 122 -27.15 26.08 9.11
CA VAL A 122 -26.87 26.08 7.67
C VAL A 122 -25.46 26.60 7.36
N SER A 123 -24.99 27.61 8.08
CA SER A 123 -23.73 28.30 7.76
C SER A 123 -22.50 27.67 8.42
N TYR A 124 -22.65 26.99 9.56
CA TYR A 124 -21.51 26.51 10.35
C TYR A 124 -21.62 25.03 10.71
N GLU A 125 -22.66 24.62 11.45
CA GLU A 125 -22.73 23.26 12.01
C GLU A 125 -22.85 22.18 10.94
N GLY A 126 -23.76 22.36 9.98
CA GLY A 126 -23.98 21.42 8.87
C GLY A 126 -22.74 21.25 8.00
N PRO A 127 -22.14 22.34 7.48
CA PRO A 127 -20.87 22.28 6.75
C PRO A 127 -19.73 21.65 7.56
N ALA A 128 -19.60 21.98 8.85
CA ALA A 128 -18.54 21.44 9.69
C ALA A 128 -18.66 19.92 9.88
N LEU A 129 -19.86 19.41 10.18
CA LEU A 129 -20.09 17.97 10.32
C LEU A 129 -19.92 17.23 8.99
N ARG A 130 -20.43 17.78 7.88
CA ARG A 130 -20.21 17.20 6.54
C ARG A 130 -18.73 17.16 6.16
N LYS A 131 -17.96 18.19 6.51
CA LYS A 131 -16.51 18.22 6.28
C LYS A 131 -15.78 17.15 7.12
N GLN A 132 -16.20 16.91 8.36
CA GLN A 132 -15.65 15.84 9.18
C GLN A 132 -15.96 14.46 8.60
N LEU A 133 -17.21 14.24 8.15
CA LEU A 133 -17.63 13.02 7.49
C LEU A 133 -16.82 12.74 6.21
N ALA A 134 -16.69 13.75 5.34
CA ALA A 134 -15.91 13.64 4.11
C ALA A 134 -14.43 13.32 4.37
N LYS A 135 -13.82 13.92 5.41
CA LYS A 135 -12.45 13.59 5.84
C LYS A 135 -12.33 12.13 6.29
N ALA A 136 -13.29 11.63 7.06
CA ALA A 136 -13.29 10.23 7.50
C ALA A 136 -13.41 9.27 6.31
N GLN A 137 -14.26 9.57 5.34
CA GLN A 137 -14.41 8.78 4.10
C GLN A 137 -13.15 8.82 3.23
N GLN A 138 -12.55 10.00 3.03
CA GLN A 138 -11.30 10.14 2.28
C GLN A 138 -10.17 9.36 2.93
N LEU A 139 -10.03 9.45 4.27
CA LEU A 139 -9.04 8.70 5.02
C LEU A 139 -9.24 7.18 4.86
N GLN A 140 -10.48 6.68 4.88
CA GLN A 140 -10.76 5.26 4.62
C GLN A 140 -10.31 4.82 3.23
N GLN A 141 -10.60 5.61 2.20
CA GLN A 141 -10.21 5.29 0.82
C GLN A 141 -8.68 5.27 0.67
N GLU A 142 -7.99 6.25 1.24
CA GLU A 142 -6.53 6.32 1.21
C GLU A 142 -5.89 5.14 1.96
N LEU A 143 -6.37 4.82 3.16
CA LEU A 143 -5.88 3.68 3.95
C LEU A 143 -6.14 2.36 3.23
N SER A 144 -7.30 2.21 2.56
CA SER A 144 -7.60 1.02 1.76
C SER A 144 -6.65 0.87 0.57
N ARG A 145 -6.32 1.97 -0.13
CA ARG A 145 -5.34 1.95 -1.22
C ARG A 145 -3.95 1.57 -0.70
N ARG A 146 -3.48 2.24 0.35
CA ARG A 146 -2.16 1.97 0.96
C ARG A 146 -2.05 0.55 1.52
N GLN A 147 -3.13 0.00 2.07
CA GLN A 147 -3.20 -1.40 2.51
C GLN A 147 -3.01 -2.36 1.32
N GLY A 148 -3.70 -2.13 0.21
CA GLY A 148 -3.56 -2.94 -1.01
C GLY A 148 -2.14 -2.89 -1.59
N GLU A 149 -1.52 -1.72 -1.58
CA GLU A 149 -0.11 -1.55 -1.98
C GLU A 149 0.84 -2.33 -1.08
N CYS A 150 0.68 -2.26 0.24
CA CYS A 150 1.49 -3.05 1.18
C CYS A 150 1.34 -4.56 0.92
N GLN A 151 0.13 -5.03 0.64
CA GLN A 151 -0.14 -6.44 0.36
C GLN A 151 0.51 -6.88 -0.95
N SER A 152 0.37 -6.09 -2.02
CA SER A 152 0.99 -6.39 -3.32
C SER A 152 2.52 -6.40 -3.20
N SER A 153 3.11 -5.36 -2.59
CA SER A 153 4.57 -5.29 -2.41
C SER A 153 5.11 -6.41 -1.51
N ALA A 154 4.36 -6.83 -0.49
CA ALA A 154 4.75 -7.99 0.33
C ALA A 154 4.70 -9.30 -0.46
N ALA A 155 3.70 -9.48 -1.33
CA ALA A 155 3.62 -10.64 -2.23
C ALA A 155 4.79 -10.64 -3.23
N ASP A 156 5.08 -9.51 -3.87
CA ASP A 156 6.19 -9.37 -4.82
C ASP A 156 7.54 -9.71 -4.18
N LEU A 157 7.78 -9.29 -2.93
CA LEU A 157 9.00 -9.65 -2.20
C LEU A 157 9.10 -11.14 -1.89
N ARG A 158 7.98 -11.79 -1.52
CA ARG A 158 7.93 -13.24 -1.31
C ARG A 158 8.16 -14.01 -2.60
N ASP A 159 7.57 -13.56 -3.71
CA ASP A 159 7.78 -14.18 -5.01
C ASP A 159 9.25 -14.06 -5.44
N ARG A 160 9.86 -12.87 -5.28
CA ARG A 160 11.29 -12.67 -5.54
C ARG A 160 12.18 -13.53 -4.64
N TYR A 161 11.77 -13.80 -3.40
CA TYR A 161 12.45 -14.74 -2.52
C TYR A 161 12.40 -16.16 -3.09
N TYR A 162 11.22 -16.68 -3.43
CA TYR A 162 11.07 -18.03 -3.94
C TYR A 162 11.73 -18.23 -5.32
N VAL A 163 11.71 -17.21 -6.18
CA VAL A 163 12.45 -17.23 -7.45
C VAL A 163 13.95 -17.34 -7.21
N ALA A 164 14.50 -16.58 -6.24
CA ALA A 164 15.90 -16.68 -5.89
C ALA A 164 16.24 -18.05 -5.27
N CYS A 165 15.41 -18.60 -4.37
CA CYS A 165 15.56 -19.96 -3.85
C CYS A 165 15.64 -21.01 -4.97
N LYS A 166 14.78 -20.89 -5.99
CA LYS A 166 14.82 -21.79 -7.16
C LYS A 166 16.12 -21.69 -7.96
N GLN A 167 16.73 -20.51 -8.08
CA GLN A 167 18.02 -20.34 -8.77
C GLN A 167 19.15 -21.10 -8.07
N TYR A 168 19.10 -21.21 -6.74
CA TYR A 168 20.03 -22.05 -5.97
C TYR A 168 19.63 -23.53 -5.92
N GLY A 169 18.42 -23.88 -6.35
CA GLY A 169 17.89 -25.24 -6.25
C GLY A 169 17.45 -25.64 -4.84
N ILE A 170 17.05 -24.67 -4.02
CA ILE A 170 16.57 -24.86 -2.65
C ILE A 170 15.07 -24.54 -2.54
N THR A 171 14.42 -25.08 -1.51
CA THR A 171 13.02 -24.83 -1.16
C THR A 171 12.83 -23.54 -0.37
N GLY A 172 13.81 -23.18 0.48
CA GLY A 172 13.77 -21.95 1.28
C GLY A 172 13.21 -22.14 2.70
N GLU A 173 13.20 -23.36 3.24
CA GLU A 173 12.82 -23.60 4.63
C GLU A 173 13.97 -23.25 5.59
N ASN A 174 15.16 -23.75 5.29
CA ASN A 174 16.39 -23.39 6.00
C ASN A 174 17.52 -23.22 4.99
N VAL A 175 17.61 -21.99 4.46
CA VAL A 175 18.55 -21.62 3.39
C VAL A 175 19.97 -22.07 3.69
N ALA A 176 20.49 -21.82 4.90
CA ALA A 176 21.86 -22.16 5.25
C ALA A 176 22.11 -23.68 5.17
N ARG A 177 21.20 -24.48 5.73
CA ARG A 177 21.30 -25.95 5.70
C ARG A 177 21.13 -26.52 4.31
N GLU A 178 20.16 -26.02 3.56
CA GLU A 178 19.89 -26.50 2.20
C GLU A 178 21.07 -26.22 1.26
N LEU A 179 21.68 -25.02 1.34
CA LEU A 179 22.88 -24.68 0.57
C LEU A 179 24.08 -25.57 0.95
N GLN A 180 24.28 -25.85 2.23
CA GLN A 180 25.34 -26.76 2.68
C GLN A 180 25.10 -28.21 2.22
N ALA A 181 23.85 -28.68 2.23
CA ALA A 181 23.50 -30.01 1.76
C ALA A 181 23.84 -30.18 0.27
N LEU A 182 23.59 -29.17 -0.56
CA LEU A 182 23.92 -29.21 -1.99
C LEU A 182 25.42 -29.39 -2.26
N VAL A 183 26.31 -28.89 -1.39
CA VAL A 183 27.77 -29.07 -1.56
C VAL A 183 28.22 -30.48 -1.16
N LYS A 184 27.47 -31.20 -0.31
CA LYS A 184 27.80 -32.59 0.03
C LYS A 184 27.70 -33.53 -1.17
N ASP A 185 26.78 -33.25 -2.09
CA ASP A 185 26.59 -34.05 -3.29
C ASP A 185 27.53 -33.65 -4.45
N LEU A 186 28.15 -32.47 -4.36
CA LEU A 186 29.00 -31.91 -5.43
C LEU A 186 30.18 -32.82 -5.82
N PRO A 187 30.96 -33.42 -4.90
CA PRO A 187 32.07 -34.30 -5.28
C PRO A 187 31.64 -35.49 -6.15
N ALA A 188 30.46 -36.06 -5.90
CA ALA A 188 29.94 -37.17 -6.71
C ALA A 188 29.55 -36.70 -8.13
N VAL A 189 28.98 -35.50 -8.26
CA VAL A 189 28.66 -34.90 -9.57
C VAL A 189 29.94 -34.66 -10.38
N LEU A 190 30.98 -34.12 -9.75
CA LEU A 190 32.27 -33.85 -10.39
C LEU A 190 32.99 -35.14 -10.79
N GLU A 191 32.91 -36.19 -9.98
CA GLU A 191 33.46 -37.50 -10.31
C GLU A 191 32.83 -38.08 -11.58
N GLU A 192 31.52 -37.97 -11.74
CA GLU A 192 30.83 -38.40 -12.96
C GLU A 192 31.23 -37.55 -14.19
N VAL A 193 31.43 -36.23 -14.03
CA VAL A 193 31.95 -35.38 -15.11
C VAL A 193 33.35 -35.83 -15.54
N GLY A 194 34.23 -36.11 -14.59
CA GLY A 194 35.57 -36.62 -14.89
C GLY A 194 35.56 -37.98 -15.58
N LYS A 195 34.68 -38.90 -15.18
CA LYS A 195 34.50 -40.18 -15.88
C LYS A 195 34.03 -39.99 -17.31
N ASP A 196 33.09 -39.09 -17.53
CA ASP A 196 32.53 -38.82 -18.86
C ASP A 196 33.52 -38.11 -19.79
N ALA A 197 34.56 -37.46 -19.26
CA ALA A 197 35.68 -36.94 -20.05
C ALA A 197 36.40 -38.04 -20.87
N ALA A 198 36.29 -39.32 -20.48
CA ALA A 198 36.82 -40.44 -21.25
C ALA A 198 36.23 -40.53 -22.66
N ARG A 199 35.01 -40.02 -22.87
CA ARG A 199 34.31 -40.01 -24.17
C ARG A 199 34.96 -39.06 -25.18
N LEU A 200 35.74 -38.08 -24.71
CA LEU A 200 36.34 -37.03 -25.54
C LEU A 200 37.60 -37.47 -26.32
N GLU A 201 37.94 -38.76 -26.31
CA GLU A 201 39.15 -39.29 -26.97
C GLU A 201 39.19 -38.94 -28.46
N GLU A 202 38.06 -39.00 -29.14
CA GLU A 202 37.98 -38.73 -30.57
C GLU A 202 38.10 -37.24 -30.88
N GLN A 203 37.46 -36.39 -30.08
CA GLN A 203 37.49 -34.94 -30.15
C GLN A 203 38.90 -34.41 -29.99
N ILE A 204 39.61 -34.89 -28.95
CA ILE A 204 41.00 -34.52 -28.67
C ILE A 204 41.92 -34.95 -29.81
N ARG A 205 41.77 -36.18 -30.33
CA ARG A 205 42.58 -36.66 -31.45
C ARG A 205 42.33 -35.90 -32.74
N LEU A 206 41.07 -35.60 -33.04
CA LEU A 206 40.72 -34.80 -34.20
C LEU A 206 41.34 -33.41 -34.10
N TYR A 207 41.21 -32.76 -32.94
CA TYR A 207 41.80 -31.44 -32.71
C TYR A 207 43.33 -31.45 -32.86
N ALA A 208 44.03 -32.38 -32.21
CA ALA A 208 45.48 -32.52 -32.30
C ALA A 208 45.98 -32.80 -33.72
N ALA A 209 45.28 -33.67 -34.46
CA ALA A 209 45.62 -33.91 -35.86
C ALA A 209 45.39 -32.67 -36.73
N PHE A 210 44.34 -31.91 -36.43
CA PHE A 210 43.98 -30.72 -37.17
C PHE A 210 44.97 -29.57 -36.94
N THR A 211 45.33 -29.30 -35.68
CA THR A 211 46.31 -28.26 -35.32
C THR A 211 47.70 -28.59 -35.87
N ASN A 212 48.12 -29.85 -35.84
CA ASN A 212 49.37 -30.27 -36.46
C ASN A 212 49.33 -30.12 -37.99
N PHE A 213 48.22 -30.47 -38.63
CA PHE A 213 48.10 -30.37 -40.09
C PHE A 213 48.06 -28.92 -40.60
N VAL A 214 47.28 -28.05 -39.94
CA VAL A 214 47.06 -26.67 -40.41
C VAL A 214 48.12 -25.70 -39.89
N CYS A 215 48.56 -25.87 -38.65
CA CYS A 215 49.45 -24.92 -37.97
C CYS A 215 50.89 -25.43 -37.80
N GLU A 216 51.20 -26.68 -38.21
CA GLU A 216 52.47 -27.36 -37.92
C GLU A 216 52.80 -27.40 -36.41
N TRP A 217 51.75 -27.36 -35.56
CA TRP A 217 51.88 -27.35 -34.12
C TRP A 217 52.22 -28.75 -33.61
N SER A 218 53.38 -28.90 -32.94
CA SER A 218 53.90 -30.19 -32.48
C SER A 218 53.83 -30.38 -30.96
N ASP A 219 53.56 -29.32 -30.20
CA ASP A 219 53.42 -29.39 -28.75
C ASP A 219 52.08 -30.03 -28.34
N PRO A 220 51.99 -30.66 -27.15
CA PRO A 220 50.74 -31.22 -26.66
C PRO A 220 49.63 -30.16 -26.59
N VAL A 221 48.49 -30.46 -27.21
CA VAL A 221 47.27 -29.66 -27.11
C VAL A 221 46.33 -30.23 -26.05
N LEU A 222 45.54 -29.36 -25.42
CA LEU A 222 44.53 -29.73 -24.42
C LEU A 222 45.07 -30.67 -23.32
N PRO A 223 46.14 -30.27 -22.61
CA PRO A 223 46.85 -31.16 -21.71
C PRO A 223 46.00 -31.56 -20.48
N MET A 224 45.12 -30.68 -19.99
CA MET A 224 44.22 -31.00 -18.87
C MET A 224 43.13 -31.99 -19.28
N LEU A 225 42.48 -31.76 -20.42
CA LEU A 225 41.48 -32.67 -20.99
C LEU A 225 42.08 -34.03 -21.33
N THR A 226 43.28 -34.05 -21.91
CA THR A 226 43.98 -35.30 -22.24
C THR A 226 44.30 -36.13 -20.99
N PHE A 227 44.59 -35.47 -19.87
CA PHE A 227 44.81 -36.15 -18.61
C PHE A 227 43.50 -36.66 -18.00
N ALA A 228 42.48 -35.80 -17.91
CA ALA A 228 41.16 -36.18 -17.40
C ALA A 228 40.51 -37.30 -18.23
N GLN A 229 40.70 -37.31 -19.55
CA GLN A 229 40.25 -38.38 -20.45
C GLN A 229 40.83 -39.75 -20.06
N LYS A 230 42.05 -39.81 -19.52
CA LYS A 230 42.73 -41.06 -19.16
C LYS A 230 42.59 -41.43 -17.68
N ARG A 231 42.49 -40.44 -16.81
CA ARG A 231 42.58 -40.58 -15.35
C ARG A 231 41.32 -40.17 -14.60
N GLY A 232 40.33 -39.59 -15.28
CA GLY A 232 39.12 -39.07 -14.65
C GLY A 232 39.37 -37.84 -13.77
N ASN A 233 38.52 -37.64 -12.77
CA ASN A 233 38.64 -36.54 -11.81
C ASN A 233 39.68 -36.84 -10.70
N ALA A 234 40.92 -37.11 -11.10
CA ALA A 234 42.01 -37.42 -10.19
C ALA A 234 42.40 -36.21 -9.32
N THR A 235 43.32 -36.41 -8.37
CA THR A 235 43.83 -35.31 -7.52
C THR A 235 44.71 -34.35 -8.31
N PHE A 236 44.71 -33.08 -7.92
CA PHE A 236 45.60 -32.09 -8.50
C PHE A 236 47.09 -32.44 -8.29
N TYR A 237 47.41 -33.13 -7.20
CA TYR A 237 48.72 -33.74 -6.99
C TYR A 237 49.11 -34.71 -8.12
N GLU A 238 48.22 -35.62 -8.53
CA GLU A 238 48.51 -36.61 -9.57
C GLU A 238 48.77 -35.93 -10.91
N TRP A 239 48.02 -34.86 -11.21
CA TRP A 239 48.24 -34.03 -12.39
C TRP A 239 49.61 -33.37 -12.40
N ARG A 240 49.98 -32.70 -11.30
CA ARG A 240 51.25 -31.96 -11.21
C ARG A 240 52.47 -32.88 -11.18
N SER A 241 52.40 -33.99 -10.45
CA SER A 241 53.54 -34.87 -10.19
C SER A 241 53.63 -36.07 -11.15
N GLY A 242 52.55 -36.40 -11.85
CA GLY A 242 52.42 -37.60 -12.67
C GLY A 242 52.36 -38.91 -11.86
N LYS A 243 52.32 -38.85 -10.52
CA LYS A 243 52.27 -40.00 -9.62
C LYS A 243 51.01 -39.96 -8.74
N VAL A 244 50.37 -41.11 -8.55
CA VAL A 244 49.22 -41.24 -7.65
C VAL A 244 49.70 -41.02 -6.20
N PRO A 245 49.05 -40.15 -5.41
CA PRO A 245 49.43 -39.92 -4.02
C PRO A 245 49.15 -41.17 -3.16
N THR A 246 50.05 -41.46 -2.23
CA THR A 246 49.92 -42.57 -1.26
C THR A 246 48.92 -42.21 -0.15
N VAL A 247 48.84 -40.93 0.22
CA VAL A 247 47.93 -40.40 1.24
C VAL A 247 47.32 -39.09 0.74
N VAL A 248 46.01 -38.92 0.90
CA VAL A 248 45.28 -37.69 0.57
C VAL A 248 44.70 -37.11 1.86
N GLU A 249 45.22 -35.96 2.29
CA GLU A 249 44.72 -35.23 3.44
C GLU A 249 43.83 -34.07 2.97
N ARG A 250 42.52 -34.32 2.87
CA ARG A 250 41.55 -33.28 2.48
C ARG A 250 41.43 -32.23 3.59
N PRO A 251 41.30 -30.93 3.25
CA PRO A 251 40.91 -29.92 4.22
C PRO A 251 39.60 -30.35 4.90
N ALA A 252 39.55 -30.30 6.23
CA ALA A 252 38.33 -30.62 6.96
C ALA A 252 37.23 -29.64 6.54
N ALA A 253 36.12 -30.14 5.99
CA ALA A 253 34.90 -29.37 5.93
C ALA A 253 34.51 -29.05 7.36
N GLU A 254 34.47 -27.78 7.76
CA GLU A 254 33.89 -27.39 9.04
C GLU A 254 32.42 -27.85 9.04
N ASP A 255 32.15 -28.99 9.69
CA ASP A 255 30.80 -29.41 10.00
C ASP A 255 30.21 -28.36 10.95
N ALA A 256 29.24 -27.60 10.43
CA ALA A 256 28.51 -26.62 11.22
C ALA A 256 27.93 -27.29 12.46
N ALA A 257 28.24 -26.73 13.63
CA ALA A 257 27.73 -27.18 14.93
C ALA A 257 26.18 -27.29 14.92
N PRO A 258 25.60 -28.24 15.67
CA PRO A 258 24.14 -28.35 15.77
C PRO A 258 23.56 -27.13 16.48
N ASP A 259 22.41 -26.67 15.98
CA ASP A 259 21.64 -25.51 16.42
C ASP A 259 21.74 -25.24 17.93
N ALA A 260 22.37 -24.12 18.28
CA ALA A 260 21.80 -23.33 19.36
C ALA A 260 20.50 -22.77 18.81
N ALA A 261 19.37 -23.20 19.39
CA ALA A 261 18.06 -22.61 19.14
C ALA A 261 18.23 -21.10 19.07
N ALA A 262 17.90 -20.51 17.91
CA ALA A 262 17.63 -19.10 17.82
C ALA A 262 16.45 -18.88 18.77
N ASP A 263 16.76 -18.46 19.99
CA ASP A 263 15.79 -17.90 20.90
C ASP A 263 15.27 -16.65 20.19
N ASP A 264 14.08 -16.78 19.60
CA ASP A 264 13.32 -15.73 18.91
C ASP A 264 12.88 -14.65 19.90
N ALA A 265 13.80 -14.10 20.67
CA ALA A 265 13.64 -12.84 21.36
C ALA A 265 13.84 -11.74 20.32
N ILE A 266 12.80 -11.51 19.53
CA ILE A 266 12.78 -10.41 18.60
C ILE A 266 12.77 -9.11 19.40
N ASP A 267 13.93 -8.46 19.44
CA ASP A 267 14.09 -7.08 19.93
C ASP A 267 13.46 -6.12 18.91
N TRP A 268 12.14 -6.01 18.99
CA TRP A 268 11.38 -4.98 18.30
C TRP A 268 11.55 -3.69 19.10
N GLY A 269 12.62 -2.94 18.81
CA GLY A 269 12.90 -1.65 19.43
C GLY A 269 11.63 -0.85 19.74
N ASP A 270 11.58 -0.36 20.99
CA ASP A 270 10.51 0.37 21.67
C ASP A 270 9.55 1.15 20.75
N PHE A 271 8.43 0.54 20.39
CA PHE A 271 7.29 1.22 19.82
C PHE A 271 6.51 1.94 20.93
N GLY A 272 7.00 3.12 21.31
CA GLY A 272 6.19 4.22 21.79
C GLY A 272 5.68 4.12 23.23
N ARG A 273 6.47 4.66 24.17
CA ARG A 273 5.91 5.35 25.34
C ARG A 273 6.40 6.80 25.40
N GLY A 274 5.87 7.61 24.49
CA GLY A 274 5.97 9.06 24.58
C GLY A 274 5.12 9.59 25.73
N THR A 275 5.75 10.00 26.82
CA THR A 275 5.16 10.87 27.83
C THR A 275 4.84 12.24 27.22
N ASP A 276 3.65 12.73 27.57
CA ASP A 276 3.09 14.04 27.24
C ASP A 276 4.10 15.20 27.35
N VAL A 277 4.30 15.95 26.27
CA VAL A 277 4.54 17.40 26.31
C VAL A 277 3.86 18.06 25.11
N ASN A 278 2.88 18.91 25.40
CA ASN A 278 2.30 19.90 24.49
C ASN A 278 3.38 20.68 23.73
N SER A 279 3.34 20.71 22.39
CA SER A 279 3.31 21.94 21.59
C SER A 279 3.30 21.67 20.08
N ALA A 280 2.38 22.36 19.40
CA ALA A 280 2.42 22.80 18.01
C ALA A 280 2.69 21.76 16.90
N VAL A 281 1.62 21.44 16.18
CA VAL A 281 1.64 20.84 14.85
C VAL A 281 2.37 21.78 13.87
N THR A 282 3.56 21.37 13.44
CA THR A 282 4.13 21.69 12.12
C THR A 282 4.45 20.37 11.44
N VAL A 283 3.78 20.14 10.31
CA VAL A 283 4.03 18.99 9.43
C VAL A 283 5.35 19.28 8.72
N GLU A 284 6.45 18.78 9.27
CA GLU A 284 7.68 18.58 8.50
C GLU A 284 7.82 17.09 8.24
N ASP A 285 7.47 16.75 7.00
CA ASP A 285 7.72 15.47 6.35
C ASP A 285 9.24 15.33 6.19
N GLY A 286 9.84 14.42 6.96
CA GLY A 286 11.30 14.37 7.06
C GLY A 286 11.78 13.33 8.03
N ILE A 287 11.29 12.08 7.91
CA ILE A 287 12.06 10.95 8.40
C ILE A 287 12.53 10.14 7.20
N ASP A 288 13.77 10.41 6.83
CA ASP A 288 14.56 9.66 5.87
C ASP A 288 14.78 8.24 6.44
N TRP A 289 13.97 7.30 5.94
CA TRP A 289 14.11 5.88 6.19
C TRP A 289 14.53 5.16 4.91
N GLY A 290 15.64 5.59 4.31
CA GLY A 290 16.48 4.76 3.45
C GLY A 290 15.76 4.08 2.29
N ILE A 291 14.76 4.74 1.71
CA ILE A 291 14.25 4.35 0.40
C ILE A 291 15.09 5.11 -0.63
N SER A 292 16.25 4.56 -0.98
CA SER A 292 16.87 4.88 -2.27
C SER A 292 16.04 4.18 -3.35
N LEU A 293 14.98 4.84 -3.79
CA LEU A 293 14.41 4.59 -5.11
C LEU A 293 15.32 5.31 -6.09
N GLU A 294 16.32 4.60 -6.61
CA GLU A 294 16.93 5.06 -7.85
C GLU A 294 15.88 5.04 -8.96
N PRO A 295 15.83 6.07 -9.81
CA PRO A 295 14.84 6.13 -10.88
C PRO A 295 15.14 5.04 -11.90
N ASN A 296 14.15 4.17 -12.15
CA ASN A 296 14.07 3.35 -13.34
C ASN A 296 14.17 4.27 -14.58
N SER A 297 15.34 4.32 -15.21
CA SER A 297 15.40 4.50 -16.65
C SER A 297 15.14 3.13 -17.29
N GLU A 298 14.15 3.11 -18.16
CA GLU A 298 13.68 1.98 -18.95
C GLU A 298 14.84 1.18 -19.56
N ASP A 299 14.90 -0.13 -19.28
CA ASP A 299 15.19 -1.09 -20.34
C ASP A 299 14.45 -2.41 -20.12
N THR A 300 13.75 -2.83 -21.15
CA THR A 300 13.07 -4.11 -21.27
C THR A 300 14.10 -5.18 -21.62
N GLY A 301 14.54 -5.96 -20.64
CA GLY A 301 15.38 -7.13 -20.86
C GLY A 301 15.56 -7.93 -19.57
N ALA A 302 15.37 -9.24 -19.66
CA ALA A 302 15.49 -10.24 -18.59
C ALA A 302 16.38 -9.85 -17.40
N GLY A 303 15.77 -9.70 -16.21
CA GLY A 303 16.47 -9.45 -14.95
C GLY A 303 17.29 -10.65 -14.49
N GLY A 304 18.44 -10.85 -15.11
CA GLY A 304 19.60 -11.46 -14.47
C GLY A 304 20.16 -10.46 -13.47
N ILE A 305 20.51 -10.94 -12.28
CA ILE A 305 21.27 -10.12 -11.33
C ILE A 305 22.61 -9.85 -11.99
N ASP A 306 22.86 -8.58 -12.32
CA ASP A 306 24.11 -8.10 -12.88
C ASP A 306 25.23 -8.22 -11.83
N TRP A 307 26.23 -9.03 -12.15
CA TRP A 307 27.48 -9.18 -11.40
C TRP A 307 28.69 -8.83 -12.28
N GLY A 308 28.49 -7.99 -13.30
CA GLY A 308 29.53 -7.50 -14.18
C GLY A 308 30.01 -6.11 -13.77
N ASP A 309 31.30 -6.03 -13.48
CA ASP A 309 32.10 -4.81 -13.47
C ASP A 309 31.97 -3.88 -12.24
N GLY A 310 32.57 -4.32 -11.14
CA GLY A 310 33.24 -3.42 -10.20
C GLY A 310 34.71 -3.77 -10.21
N GLU A 311 35.55 -2.88 -10.75
CA GLU A 311 37.02 -2.94 -10.68
C GLU A 311 37.46 -3.59 -9.38
N ALA A 312 38.00 -4.80 -9.48
CA ALA A 312 38.68 -5.44 -8.38
C ALA A 312 39.88 -4.58 -8.04
N ALA A 313 39.76 -3.79 -6.97
CA ALA A 313 40.93 -3.25 -6.30
C ALA A 313 41.91 -4.41 -6.10
N PRO A 314 43.20 -4.26 -6.47
CA PRO A 314 44.17 -5.33 -6.35
C PRO A 314 44.35 -5.57 -4.85
N ILE A 315 43.64 -6.56 -4.32
CA ILE A 315 44.02 -7.18 -3.07
C ILE A 315 45.24 -8.01 -3.44
N GLU A 316 46.43 -7.43 -3.27
CA GLU A 316 47.65 -8.21 -3.10
C GLU A 316 47.43 -9.10 -1.88
N ILE A 317 46.85 -10.27 -2.12
CA ILE A 317 47.00 -11.39 -1.21
C ILE A 317 48.46 -11.80 -1.39
N GLU A 318 49.29 -11.34 -0.47
CA GLU A 318 50.64 -11.83 -0.30
C GLU A 318 50.53 -13.34 -0.02
N ILE A 319 50.63 -14.15 -1.08
CA ILE A 319 50.79 -15.59 -0.97
C ILE A 319 52.16 -15.76 -0.32
N VAL A 320 52.17 -15.85 1.00
CA VAL A 320 53.32 -16.37 1.73
C VAL A 320 53.42 -17.81 1.27
N ASP A 321 54.30 -18.03 0.29
CA ASP A 321 54.77 -19.33 -0.13
C ASP A 321 55.50 -19.95 1.06
N VAL A 322 54.72 -20.50 2.00
CA VAL A 322 55.23 -21.41 3.01
C VAL A 322 55.52 -22.69 2.25
N GLY A 323 56.71 -22.74 1.66
CA GLY A 323 57.36 -23.95 1.21
C GLY A 323 57.45 -24.92 2.38
N ALA A 324 56.36 -25.62 2.65
CA ALA A 324 56.35 -26.77 3.51
C ALA A 324 56.88 -27.92 2.67
N ASP A 325 58.07 -28.41 3.01
CA ASP A 325 58.58 -29.73 2.62
C ASP A 325 57.46 -30.77 2.81
N CYS A 326 56.68 -31.01 1.76
CA CYS A 326 55.70 -32.08 1.75
C CYS A 326 56.46 -33.37 1.44
N PRO A 327 56.37 -34.40 2.31
CA PRO A 327 56.97 -35.69 2.00
C PRO A 327 56.42 -36.22 0.67
N GLU A 328 57.32 -36.77 -0.15
CA GLU A 328 56.98 -37.30 -1.47
C GLU A 328 55.82 -38.31 -1.35
N GLY A 329 54.72 -38.09 -2.08
CA GLY A 329 53.54 -38.95 -2.08
C GLY A 329 52.39 -38.56 -1.14
N VAL A 330 52.41 -37.42 -0.45
CA VAL A 330 51.27 -36.93 0.35
C VAL A 330 50.64 -35.69 -0.31
N ALA A 331 49.37 -35.78 -0.67
CA ALA A 331 48.59 -34.66 -1.20
C ALA A 331 47.94 -33.87 -0.05
N ARG A 332 48.27 -32.58 0.09
CA ARG A 332 47.80 -31.66 1.15
C ARG A 332 47.30 -30.35 0.57
N GLY A 333 46.38 -29.68 1.26
CA GLY A 333 45.90 -28.36 0.84
C GLY A 333 45.24 -28.40 -0.53
N GLU A 334 45.66 -27.53 -1.45
CA GLU A 334 45.15 -27.50 -2.83
C GLU A 334 45.47 -28.76 -3.63
N ASP A 335 46.58 -29.44 -3.33
CA ASP A 335 47.00 -30.68 -4.01
C ASP A 335 46.10 -31.87 -3.64
N ALA A 336 45.39 -31.79 -2.50
CA ALA A 336 44.43 -32.80 -2.06
C ALA A 336 43.07 -32.71 -2.75
N LEU A 337 42.76 -31.58 -3.39
CA LEU A 337 41.54 -31.38 -4.15
C LEU A 337 41.60 -32.16 -5.47
N THR A 338 40.45 -32.60 -5.97
CA THR A 338 40.34 -33.15 -7.32
C THR A 338 40.49 -32.06 -8.38
N LEU A 339 40.79 -32.46 -9.62
CA LEU A 339 40.94 -31.55 -10.77
C LEU A 339 39.77 -30.57 -10.91
N LEU A 340 38.54 -31.05 -10.73
CA LEU A 340 37.35 -30.23 -10.91
C LEU A 340 36.93 -29.47 -9.63
N GLU A 341 37.46 -29.85 -8.46
CA GLU A 341 37.29 -29.09 -7.20
C GLU A 341 38.27 -27.91 -7.13
N ASN A 342 39.53 -28.11 -7.55
CA ASN A 342 40.54 -27.06 -7.60
C ASN A 342 40.17 -26.00 -8.65
N SER A 343 40.18 -24.73 -8.26
CA SER A 343 39.74 -23.62 -9.11
C SER A 343 40.60 -23.43 -10.36
N GLN A 344 41.91 -23.57 -10.23
CA GLN A 344 42.86 -23.38 -11.33
C GLN A 344 42.69 -24.46 -12.40
N SER A 345 42.72 -25.73 -12.00
CA SER A 345 42.57 -26.84 -12.95
C SER A 345 41.16 -26.93 -13.52
N ARG A 346 40.13 -26.59 -12.74
CA ARG A 346 38.76 -26.50 -13.25
C ARG A 346 38.63 -25.44 -14.35
N SER A 347 39.17 -24.24 -14.13
CA SER A 347 39.14 -23.18 -15.15
C SER A 347 39.85 -23.64 -16.42
N GLN A 348 41.06 -24.22 -16.30
CA GLN A 348 41.77 -24.76 -17.45
C GLN A 348 40.98 -25.86 -18.17
N PHE A 349 40.33 -26.77 -17.45
CA PHE A 349 39.49 -27.81 -18.03
C PHE A 349 38.30 -27.21 -18.82
N ILE A 350 37.66 -26.17 -18.28
CA ILE A 350 36.56 -25.45 -18.94
C ILE A 350 37.05 -24.70 -20.18
N ASP A 351 38.21 -24.04 -20.10
CA ASP A 351 38.81 -23.31 -21.21
C ASP A 351 39.14 -24.27 -22.37
N GLU A 352 39.74 -25.42 -22.07
CA GLU A 352 40.06 -26.46 -23.05
C GLU A 352 38.79 -27.12 -23.65
N LEU A 353 37.70 -27.28 -22.88
CA LEU A 353 36.40 -27.71 -23.42
C LEU A 353 35.81 -26.65 -24.36
N THR A 354 35.91 -25.38 -23.98
CA THR A 354 35.41 -24.26 -24.79
C THR A 354 36.21 -24.14 -26.09
N GLU A 355 37.52 -24.37 -26.04
CA GLU A 355 38.39 -24.46 -27.22
C GLU A 355 37.92 -25.57 -28.19
N LEU A 356 37.62 -26.77 -27.67
CA LEU A 356 37.02 -27.84 -28.48
C LEU A 356 35.65 -27.48 -29.03
N GLU A 357 34.79 -26.84 -28.23
CA GLU A 357 33.45 -26.41 -28.66
C GLU A 357 33.55 -25.44 -29.85
N VAL A 358 34.41 -24.41 -29.73
CA VAL A 358 34.63 -23.42 -30.78
C VAL A 358 35.20 -24.08 -32.03
N PHE A 359 36.20 -24.97 -31.87
CA PHE A 359 36.78 -25.72 -32.97
C PHE A 359 35.71 -26.54 -33.72
N LEU A 360 34.92 -27.35 -33.02
CA LEU A 360 33.92 -28.23 -33.64
C LEU A 360 32.78 -27.40 -34.26
N THR A 361 32.36 -26.31 -33.62
CA THR A 361 31.36 -25.39 -34.18
C THR A 361 31.85 -24.78 -35.49
N GLN A 362 33.10 -24.33 -35.53
CA GLN A 362 33.73 -23.80 -36.73
C GLN A 362 33.83 -24.88 -37.82
N ARG A 363 34.21 -26.11 -37.48
CA ARG A 363 34.24 -27.25 -38.42
C ARG A 363 32.86 -27.53 -39.04
N ILE A 364 31.78 -27.50 -38.25
CA ILE A 364 30.42 -27.74 -38.74
C ILE A 364 29.96 -26.66 -39.73
N SER A 365 30.37 -25.40 -39.50
CA SER A 365 30.10 -24.28 -40.40
C SER A 365 30.86 -24.44 -41.71
N GLU A 366 32.16 -24.71 -41.66
CA GLU A 366 33.00 -24.94 -42.85
C GLU A 366 32.51 -26.12 -43.70
N MET A 367 32.06 -27.21 -43.08
CA MET A 367 31.49 -28.36 -43.79
C MET A 367 30.09 -28.10 -44.36
N GLY A 368 29.42 -27.02 -43.95
CA GLY A 368 28.08 -26.65 -44.39
C GLY A 368 28.03 -25.69 -45.58
N GLU A 369 29.15 -25.04 -45.90
CA GLU A 369 29.30 -24.19 -47.08
C GLU A 369 29.52 -25.09 -48.31
N GLU A 370 28.44 -25.69 -48.81
CA GLU A 370 28.44 -26.43 -50.08
C GLU A 370 28.80 -25.50 -51.24
N GLY A 371 30.09 -25.40 -51.60
CA GLY A 371 30.48 -24.62 -52.77
C GLY A 371 31.96 -24.36 -53.00
N ASP A 372 32.84 -24.55 -52.03
CA ASP A 372 34.23 -24.17 -52.21
C ASP A 372 35.12 -25.38 -52.59
N VAL A 373 35.29 -25.56 -53.90
CA VAL A 373 36.22 -26.55 -54.49
C VAL A 373 37.65 -26.37 -53.94
N VAL A 374 37.98 -25.18 -53.42
CA VAL A 374 39.28 -24.83 -52.82
C VAL A 374 39.43 -25.41 -51.41
N SER A 375 38.38 -25.52 -50.60
CA SER A 375 38.46 -26.18 -49.29
C SER A 375 38.56 -27.70 -49.44
N MET A 376 37.90 -28.30 -50.43
CA MET A 376 38.09 -29.73 -50.73
C MET A 376 39.49 -30.07 -51.26
N SER A 377 40.17 -29.14 -51.94
CA SER A 377 41.55 -29.36 -52.40
C SER A 377 42.59 -29.18 -51.29
N GLN A 378 42.36 -28.27 -50.34
CA GLN A 378 43.24 -28.03 -49.19
C GLN A 378 43.40 -29.25 -48.26
N PHE A 379 42.34 -30.03 -48.07
CA PHE A 379 42.38 -31.21 -47.19
C PHE A 379 42.78 -32.51 -47.89
N GLN A 380 43.20 -32.50 -49.16
CA GLN A 380 43.60 -33.74 -49.87
C GLN A 380 44.83 -34.45 -49.25
N LEU A 381 45.73 -33.67 -48.63
CA LEU A 381 46.89 -34.19 -47.90
C LEU A 381 46.64 -34.35 -46.39
N ALA A 382 45.43 -34.06 -45.93
CA ALA A 382 45.08 -34.18 -44.52
C ALA A 382 45.06 -35.67 -44.07
N PRO A 383 45.44 -35.96 -42.82
CA PRO A 383 45.31 -37.30 -42.25
C PRO A 383 43.88 -37.85 -42.33
N SER A 384 43.74 -39.18 -42.37
CA SER A 384 42.43 -39.87 -42.51
C SER A 384 41.45 -39.53 -41.38
N ILE A 385 41.95 -39.19 -40.19
CA ILE A 385 41.14 -38.73 -39.06
C ILE A 385 40.40 -37.41 -39.36
N ILE A 386 40.94 -36.58 -40.26
CA ILE A 386 40.32 -35.32 -40.70
C ILE A 386 39.39 -35.59 -41.91
N GLN A 387 39.85 -36.35 -42.91
CA GLN A 387 39.09 -36.59 -44.15
C GLN A 387 37.85 -37.47 -43.96
N GLY A 388 37.91 -38.44 -43.04
CA GLY A 388 36.87 -39.48 -42.87
C GLY A 388 35.65 -39.06 -42.07
N LYS A 389 35.46 -37.76 -41.78
CA LYS A 389 34.39 -37.27 -40.91
C LYS A 389 33.23 -36.69 -41.70
N THR A 390 32.01 -37.06 -41.30
CA THR A 390 30.77 -36.45 -41.79
C THR A 390 30.36 -35.28 -40.90
N ARG A 391 29.58 -34.35 -41.45
CA ARG A 391 29.09 -33.18 -40.70
C ARG A 391 28.22 -33.60 -39.52
N GLU A 392 27.44 -34.68 -39.69
CA GLU A 392 26.59 -35.27 -38.64
C GLU A 392 27.44 -35.79 -37.49
N HIS A 393 28.54 -36.49 -37.79
CA HIS A 393 29.46 -37.01 -36.78
C HIS A 393 30.14 -35.89 -35.98
N ILE A 394 30.58 -34.82 -36.64
CA ILE A 394 31.14 -33.65 -35.93
C ILE A 394 30.08 -32.98 -35.04
N ARG A 395 28.81 -32.98 -35.44
CA ARG A 395 27.71 -32.47 -34.62
C ARG A 395 27.46 -33.33 -33.38
N GLU A 396 27.56 -34.66 -33.50
CA GLU A 396 27.51 -35.57 -32.35
C GLU A 396 28.67 -35.31 -31.39
N MET A 397 29.89 -35.19 -31.93
CA MET A 397 31.08 -34.84 -31.16
C MET A 397 30.94 -33.51 -30.41
N LEU A 398 30.37 -32.48 -31.06
CA LEU A 398 30.08 -31.19 -30.44
C LEU A 398 29.06 -31.31 -29.30
N SER A 399 28.00 -32.11 -29.49
CA SER A 399 26.98 -32.33 -28.46
C SER A 399 27.57 -32.95 -27.19
N GLU A 400 28.55 -33.84 -27.30
CA GLU A 400 29.23 -34.44 -26.15
C GLU A 400 30.07 -33.41 -25.37
N VAL A 401 30.78 -32.53 -26.09
CA VAL A 401 31.55 -31.44 -25.47
C VAL A 401 30.61 -30.45 -24.77
N GLN A 402 29.51 -30.08 -25.42
CA GLN A 402 28.51 -29.16 -24.87
C GLN A 402 27.79 -29.71 -23.64
N ASP A 403 27.52 -31.02 -23.59
CA ASP A 403 26.95 -31.67 -22.39
C ASP A 403 27.88 -31.55 -21.18
N LEU A 404 29.16 -31.88 -21.35
CA LEU A 404 30.17 -31.76 -20.30
C LEU A 404 30.37 -30.31 -19.86
N LEU A 405 30.46 -29.38 -20.82
CA LEU A 405 30.60 -27.95 -20.55
C LEU A 405 29.39 -27.42 -19.78
N GLY A 406 28.17 -27.72 -20.23
CA GLY A 406 26.93 -27.27 -19.58
C GLY A 406 26.76 -27.75 -18.14
N ARG A 407 27.26 -28.95 -17.83
CA ARG A 407 27.28 -29.47 -16.45
C ARG A 407 28.21 -28.68 -15.53
N LEU A 408 29.29 -28.09 -16.04
CA LEU A 408 30.26 -27.32 -15.27
C LEU A 408 29.96 -25.81 -15.24
N THR A 409 29.31 -25.27 -16.28
CA THR A 409 29.12 -23.83 -16.46
C THR A 409 27.72 -23.32 -16.12
N SER A 410 26.77 -24.21 -15.77
CA SER A 410 25.44 -23.79 -15.34
C SER A 410 25.50 -22.84 -14.12
N LEU A 411 24.58 -21.87 -14.04
CA LEU A 411 24.50 -20.90 -12.94
C LEU A 411 24.47 -21.60 -11.56
N ARG A 412 23.71 -22.71 -11.46
CA ARG A 412 23.65 -23.53 -10.25
C ARG A 412 25.03 -24.09 -9.88
N MET A 413 25.77 -24.63 -10.85
CA MET A 413 27.10 -25.18 -10.61
C MET A 413 28.10 -24.10 -10.19
N GLN A 414 28.03 -22.92 -10.80
CA GLN A 414 28.83 -21.75 -10.40
C GLN A 414 28.56 -21.38 -8.93
N HIS A 415 27.28 -21.35 -8.51
CA HIS A 415 26.94 -21.12 -7.10
C HIS A 415 27.49 -22.20 -6.19
N LEU A 416 27.48 -23.48 -6.59
CA LEU A 416 28.05 -24.57 -5.80
C LEU A 416 29.57 -24.40 -5.60
N PHE A 417 30.30 -23.99 -6.64
CA PHE A 417 31.72 -23.67 -6.52
C PHE A 417 31.97 -22.48 -5.58
N MET A 418 31.13 -21.44 -5.63
CA MET A 418 31.23 -20.29 -4.73
C MET A 418 30.96 -20.69 -3.27
N ILE A 419 29.97 -21.57 -3.04
CA ILE A 419 29.67 -22.10 -1.71
C ILE A 419 30.82 -22.96 -1.19
N GLN A 420 31.38 -23.84 -2.03
CA GLN A 420 32.51 -24.70 -1.68
C GLN A 420 33.77 -23.88 -1.36
N ALA A 421 34.03 -22.82 -2.12
CA ALA A 421 35.21 -21.98 -1.95
C ALA A 421 35.13 -21.06 -0.72
N SER A 422 33.93 -20.69 -0.25
CA SER A 422 33.78 -19.76 0.87
C SER A 422 32.52 -20.01 1.71
N PRO A 423 32.65 -20.42 2.98
CA PRO A 423 31.53 -20.50 3.93
C PRO A 423 30.80 -19.16 4.10
N ARG A 424 31.52 -18.04 4.03
CA ARG A 424 30.95 -16.68 4.11
C ARG A 424 29.95 -16.38 2.98
N TYR A 425 30.07 -17.06 1.85
CA TYR A 425 29.10 -16.94 0.77
C TYR A 425 27.72 -17.47 1.19
N VAL A 426 27.66 -18.59 1.92
CA VAL A 426 26.41 -19.15 2.48
C VAL A 426 25.76 -18.17 3.44
N GLU A 427 26.54 -17.59 4.35
CA GLU A 427 26.04 -16.60 5.31
C GLU A 427 25.45 -15.39 4.59
N ARG A 428 26.16 -14.85 3.59
CA ARG A 428 25.72 -13.70 2.80
C ARG A 428 24.43 -13.99 2.03
N VAL A 429 24.36 -15.11 1.31
CA VAL A 429 23.16 -15.50 0.56
C VAL A 429 21.98 -15.73 1.51
N SER A 430 22.23 -16.40 2.64
CA SER A 430 21.22 -16.63 3.68
C SER A 430 20.67 -15.32 4.24
N GLU A 431 21.55 -14.34 4.50
CA GLU A 431 21.13 -13.04 5.02
C GLU A 431 20.35 -12.22 4.00
N VAL A 432 20.82 -12.17 2.74
CA VAL A 432 20.09 -11.48 1.65
C VAL A 432 18.70 -12.05 1.47
N LEU A 433 18.56 -13.38 1.46
CA LEU A 433 17.27 -14.04 1.33
C LEU A 433 16.37 -13.82 2.55
N ARG A 434 16.94 -13.91 3.77
CA ARG A 434 16.23 -13.61 5.02
C ARG A 434 15.73 -12.17 5.06
N GLN A 435 16.53 -11.21 4.60
CA GLN A 435 16.17 -9.81 4.56
C GLN A 435 14.95 -9.56 3.67
N LYS A 436 14.84 -10.25 2.52
CA LYS A 436 13.65 -10.16 1.65
C LYS A 436 12.37 -10.61 2.35
N LEU A 437 12.42 -11.73 3.08
CA LEU A 437 11.27 -12.20 3.88
C LEU A 437 10.94 -11.22 5.00
N LYS A 438 11.95 -10.75 5.74
CA LYS A 438 11.75 -9.77 6.81
C LYS A 438 11.09 -8.50 6.31
N GLN A 439 11.49 -7.98 5.15
CA GLN A 439 10.85 -6.83 4.52
C GLN A 439 9.39 -7.11 4.14
N ALA A 440 9.09 -8.30 3.60
CA ALA A 440 7.72 -8.71 3.30
C ALA A 440 6.84 -8.79 4.57
N ASP A 441 7.37 -9.31 5.67
CA ASP A 441 6.64 -9.42 6.94
C ASP A 441 6.39 -8.04 7.56
N ILE A 442 7.37 -7.13 7.50
CA ILE A 442 7.19 -5.73 7.91
C ILE A 442 6.06 -5.07 7.10
N LEU A 443 5.99 -5.30 5.79
CA LEU A 443 4.91 -4.76 4.96
C LEU A 443 3.54 -5.36 5.31
N VAL A 444 3.47 -6.64 5.68
CA VAL A 444 2.23 -7.25 6.18
C VAL A 444 1.78 -6.60 7.48
N LEU A 445 2.70 -6.39 8.43
CA LEU A 445 2.39 -5.71 9.69
C LEU A 445 1.94 -4.26 9.46
N LYS A 446 2.60 -3.53 8.55
CA LYS A 446 2.15 -2.20 8.11
C LYS A 446 0.75 -2.26 7.50
N GLY A 447 0.46 -3.26 6.67
CA GLY A 447 -0.87 -3.47 6.11
C GLY A 447 -1.94 -3.68 7.20
N ALA A 448 -1.61 -4.43 8.25
CA ALA A 448 -2.50 -4.67 9.38
C ALA A 448 -2.80 -3.39 10.19
N THR A 449 -1.79 -2.55 10.46
CA THR A 449 -2.00 -1.27 11.15
C THR A 449 -2.83 -0.29 10.32
N MET A 450 -2.68 -0.28 8.98
CA MET A 450 -3.55 0.50 8.10
C MET A 450 -5.00 -0.01 8.14
N ALA A 451 -5.20 -1.34 8.24
CA ALA A 451 -6.53 -1.93 8.36
C ALA A 451 -7.22 -1.56 9.69
N GLU A 452 -6.47 -1.53 10.79
CA GLU A 452 -6.96 -1.07 12.11
C GLU A 452 -7.38 0.40 12.05
N ARG A 453 -6.50 1.29 11.56
CA ARG A 453 -6.82 2.72 11.40
C ARG A 453 -8.01 2.97 10.47
N ARG A 454 -8.19 2.11 9.46
CA ARG A 454 -9.37 2.17 8.58
C ARG A 454 -10.65 1.82 9.34
N GLN A 455 -10.59 0.84 10.25
CA GLN A 455 -11.72 0.48 11.11
C GLN A 455 -12.09 1.61 12.08
N GLU A 456 -11.10 2.32 12.63
CA GLU A 456 -11.33 3.51 13.46
C GLU A 456 -12.03 4.62 12.65
N ALA A 457 -11.57 4.88 11.42
CA ALA A 457 -12.18 5.87 10.55
C ALA A 457 -13.62 5.49 10.13
N LEU A 458 -13.91 4.20 9.97
CA LEU A 458 -15.26 3.68 9.72
C LEU A 458 -16.17 3.84 10.95
N ALA A 459 -15.65 3.61 12.16
CA ALA A 459 -16.38 3.85 13.40
C ALA A 459 -16.70 5.34 13.58
N GLU A 460 -15.75 6.22 13.23
CA GLU A 460 -15.98 7.67 13.24
C GLU A 460 -17.05 8.09 12.23
N GLN A 461 -17.02 7.56 11.00
CA GLN A 461 -18.09 7.77 10.02
C GLN A 461 -19.45 7.35 10.59
N SER A 462 -19.55 6.14 11.14
CA SER A 462 -20.79 5.59 11.70
C SER A 462 -21.34 6.43 12.85
N ARG A 463 -20.47 7.16 13.57
CA ARG A 463 -20.85 8.11 14.63
C ARG A 463 -21.32 9.46 14.08
N LEU A 464 -20.73 9.93 12.99
CA LEU A 464 -21.03 11.25 12.40
C LEU A 464 -22.30 11.24 11.55
N GLU A 465 -22.54 10.17 10.80
CA GLU A 465 -23.65 10.03 9.87
C GLU A 465 -25.03 10.29 10.52
N PRO A 466 -25.42 9.65 11.65
CA PRO A 466 -26.69 9.94 12.30
C PRO A 466 -26.78 11.36 12.86
N ARG A 467 -25.66 12.00 13.19
CA ARG A 467 -25.63 13.40 13.67
C ARG A 467 -25.89 14.38 12.53
N VAL A 468 -25.37 14.09 11.34
CA VAL A 468 -25.67 14.87 10.13
C VAL A 468 -27.16 14.77 9.79
N ASP A 469 -27.73 13.56 9.82
CA ASP A 469 -29.15 13.34 9.54
C ASP A 469 -30.06 14.03 10.56
N LEU A 470 -29.74 13.91 11.85
CA LEU A 470 -30.47 14.58 12.92
C LEU A 470 -30.43 16.10 12.75
N LEU A 471 -29.24 16.67 12.51
CA LEU A 471 -29.11 18.11 12.28
C LEU A 471 -29.88 18.57 11.03
N ALA A 472 -29.86 17.78 9.95
CA ALA A 472 -30.64 18.07 8.75
C ALA A 472 -32.16 18.00 9.01
N GLY A 473 -32.62 17.08 9.86
CA GLY A 473 -33.99 17.02 10.37
C GLY A 473 -34.37 18.28 11.14
N CYS A 474 -33.62 18.61 12.19
CA CYS A 474 -33.84 19.81 13.01
C CYS A 474 -33.81 21.10 12.17
N THR A 475 -32.91 21.19 11.19
CA THR A 475 -32.79 22.37 10.33
C THR A 475 -34.03 22.54 9.44
N ARG A 476 -34.59 21.45 8.90
CA ARG A 476 -35.84 21.49 8.13
C ARG A 476 -37.03 21.89 9.00
N GLU A 477 -37.07 21.43 10.25
CA GLU A 477 -38.10 21.83 11.20
C GLU A 477 -38.01 23.33 11.53
N LEU A 478 -36.82 23.83 11.87
CA LEU A 478 -36.59 25.26 12.11
C LEU A 478 -37.00 26.10 10.88
N GLN A 479 -36.66 25.65 9.67
CA GLN A 479 -37.05 26.31 8.43
C GLN A 479 -38.59 26.39 8.30
N ARG A 480 -39.29 25.29 8.53
CA ARG A 480 -40.76 25.27 8.50
C ARG A 480 -41.36 26.24 9.52
N LEU A 481 -40.84 26.24 10.74
CA LEU A 481 -41.30 27.10 11.82
C LEU A 481 -41.09 28.58 11.51
N VAL A 482 -39.96 28.97 10.91
CA VAL A 482 -39.76 30.35 10.44
C VAL A 482 -40.79 30.72 9.37
N LEU A 483 -41.02 29.85 8.39
CA LEU A 483 -41.91 30.12 7.26
C LEU A 483 -43.37 30.26 7.71
N ASP A 484 -43.87 29.31 8.50
CA ASP A 484 -45.27 29.29 8.95
C ASP A 484 -45.59 30.53 9.80
N TYR A 485 -44.66 30.99 10.64
CA TYR A 485 -44.90 32.13 11.54
C TYR A 485 -44.60 33.49 10.92
N SER A 486 -43.60 33.58 10.04
CA SER A 486 -43.40 34.80 9.24
C SER A 486 -44.60 35.06 8.34
N PHE A 487 -45.20 34.01 7.77
CA PHE A 487 -46.43 34.11 6.98
C PHE A 487 -47.61 34.63 7.81
N ASN A 488 -47.84 34.07 9.01
CA ASN A 488 -48.88 34.56 9.91
C ASN A 488 -48.66 36.03 10.30
N LEU A 489 -47.43 36.43 10.57
CA LEU A 489 -47.08 37.83 10.89
C LEU A 489 -47.38 38.75 9.69
N PHE A 490 -47.02 38.35 8.48
CA PHE A 490 -47.34 39.11 7.26
C PHE A 490 -48.83 39.20 6.99
N LEU A 491 -49.55 38.09 7.14
CA LEU A 491 -51.00 38.05 6.96
C LEU A 491 -51.69 38.98 7.97
N PHE A 492 -51.24 38.97 9.24
CA PHE A 492 -51.78 39.82 10.29
C PHE A 492 -51.45 41.29 10.07
N THR A 493 -50.21 41.61 9.66
CA THR A 493 -49.81 42.98 9.34
C THR A 493 -50.60 43.52 8.14
N ALA A 494 -50.77 42.71 7.10
CA ALA A 494 -51.60 43.05 5.94
C ALA A 494 -53.08 43.19 6.30
N LEU A 495 -53.61 42.36 7.22
CA LEU A 495 -54.98 42.45 7.72
C LEU A 495 -55.18 43.72 8.57
N VAL A 496 -54.21 44.08 9.43
CA VAL A 496 -54.25 45.30 10.25
C VAL A 496 -54.12 46.55 9.37
N ILE A 497 -53.23 46.55 8.38
CA ILE A 497 -53.15 47.63 7.37
C ILE A 497 -54.47 47.70 6.58
N SER A 498 -55.05 46.57 6.17
CA SER A 498 -56.33 46.52 5.46
C SER A 498 -57.50 47.01 6.32
N GLN A 499 -57.51 46.70 7.62
CA GLN A 499 -58.51 47.21 8.57
C GLN A 499 -58.32 48.71 8.83
N HIS A 500 -57.08 49.21 8.95
CA HIS A 500 -56.79 50.63 9.05
C HIS A 500 -57.14 51.41 7.76
N VAL A 501 -56.95 50.80 6.59
CA VAL A 501 -57.36 51.36 5.29
C VAL A 501 -58.88 51.30 5.10
N ARG A 502 -59.59 50.27 5.61
CA ARG A 502 -61.06 50.24 5.65
C ARG A 502 -61.66 51.39 6.47
N ILE A 503 -60.95 51.87 7.48
CA ILE A 503 -61.35 53.04 8.28
C ILE A 503 -61.11 54.36 7.50
N ARG A 504 -60.31 54.35 6.42
CA ARG A 504 -60.14 55.45 5.46
C ARG A 504 -60.59 55.02 4.05
N SER A 505 -61.90 54.90 3.85
CA SER A 505 -62.58 54.93 2.53
C SER A 505 -61.81 54.29 1.35
N MET A 506 -61.81 52.95 1.26
CA MET A 506 -61.54 52.25 -0.01
C MET A 506 -62.56 51.14 -0.27
N SER A 507 -62.94 50.98 -1.54
CA SER A 507 -63.95 50.04 -2.05
C SER A 507 -63.64 48.56 -1.73
N SER A 508 -64.70 47.78 -1.46
CA SER A 508 -64.66 46.33 -1.18
C SER A 508 -63.89 45.49 -2.21
N ALA A 509 -63.74 45.98 -3.45
CA ALA A 509 -62.92 45.33 -4.47
C ALA A 509 -61.42 45.26 -4.09
N CYS A 510 -60.90 46.26 -3.35
CA CYS A 510 -59.49 46.35 -2.98
C CYS A 510 -59.11 45.33 -1.88
N VAL A 511 -60.05 45.01 -0.98
CA VAL A 511 -59.84 44.04 0.12
C VAL A 511 -59.94 42.59 -0.36
N LEU A 512 -60.85 42.31 -1.30
CA LEU A 512 -60.90 41.02 -1.99
C LEU A 512 -59.67 40.79 -2.87
N PHE A 513 -59.12 41.86 -3.47
CA PHE A 513 -57.86 41.79 -4.21
C PHE A 513 -56.67 41.46 -3.32
N LEU A 514 -56.48 42.16 -2.19
CA LEU A 514 -55.38 41.93 -1.25
C LEU A 514 -55.38 40.50 -0.67
N THR A 515 -56.55 39.97 -0.32
CA THR A 515 -56.68 38.60 0.22
C THR A 515 -56.45 37.53 -0.85
N SER A 516 -56.90 37.75 -2.09
CA SER A 516 -56.66 36.83 -3.21
C SER A 516 -55.21 36.83 -3.68
N THR A 517 -54.50 37.97 -3.60
CA THR A 517 -53.06 38.08 -3.92
C THR A 517 -52.19 37.37 -2.89
N VAL A 518 -52.52 37.46 -1.60
CA VAL A 518 -51.79 36.72 -0.54
C VAL A 518 -52.02 35.20 -0.64
N PHE A 519 -53.21 34.76 -1.06
CA PHE A 519 -53.51 33.34 -1.29
C PHE A 519 -52.78 32.78 -2.54
N LEU A 520 -52.71 33.55 -3.63
CA LEU A 520 -51.96 33.16 -4.82
C LEU A 520 -50.43 33.20 -4.58
N PHE A 521 -49.96 34.09 -3.71
CA PHE A 521 -48.58 34.12 -3.21
C PHE A 521 -48.20 32.83 -2.45
N TYR A 522 -49.10 32.33 -1.58
CA TYR A 522 -48.92 31.05 -0.88
C TYR A 522 -48.78 29.86 -1.82
N CYS A 523 -49.62 29.77 -2.86
CA CYS A 523 -49.56 28.67 -3.83
C CYS A 523 -48.26 28.68 -4.66
N ARG A 524 -47.70 29.86 -4.94
CA ARG A 524 -46.50 30.00 -5.79
C ARG A 524 -45.20 29.83 -5.01
N LEU A 525 -45.11 30.33 -3.77
CA LEU A 525 -43.94 30.14 -2.90
C LEU A 525 -43.74 28.65 -2.55
N LYS A 526 -44.84 27.91 -2.40
CA LYS A 526 -44.83 26.45 -2.17
C LYS A 526 -44.31 25.66 -3.39
N GLN A 527 -44.51 26.17 -4.61
CA GLN A 527 -44.03 25.53 -5.85
C GLN A 527 -42.55 25.80 -6.14
N THR A 528 -42.05 27.02 -5.93
CA THR A 528 -40.63 27.35 -6.18
C THR A 528 -39.68 26.81 -5.12
N PHE A 529 -40.10 26.67 -3.86
CA PHE A 529 -39.25 26.05 -2.84
C PHE A 529 -39.17 24.53 -2.94
N GLN A 530 -40.19 23.87 -3.53
CA GLN A 530 -40.12 22.43 -3.86
C GLN A 530 -39.09 22.11 -4.95
N SER A 531 -38.80 23.04 -5.86
CA SER A 531 -37.76 22.86 -6.89
C SER A 531 -36.34 23.07 -6.35
N ASP A 532 -36.13 24.00 -5.41
CA ASP A 532 -34.80 24.27 -4.83
C ASP A 532 -34.39 23.28 -3.72
N THR A 533 -35.37 22.60 -3.09
CA THR A 533 -35.08 21.47 -2.19
C THR A 533 -34.59 20.24 -2.93
N THR A 534 -34.93 20.06 -4.20
CA THR A 534 -34.37 18.97 -5.03
C THR A 534 -32.94 19.24 -5.50
N THR A 535 -32.55 20.50 -5.70
CA THR A 535 -31.23 20.87 -6.25
C THR A 535 -30.19 21.19 -5.17
N GLY A 536 -30.59 21.78 -4.04
CA GLY A 536 -29.69 22.12 -2.93
C GLY A 536 -29.39 20.98 -1.94
N LEU A 537 -30.13 19.87 -2.04
CA LEU A 537 -29.84 18.61 -1.33
C LEU A 537 -29.16 17.56 -2.23
N SER A 538 -29.02 17.84 -3.54
CA SER A 538 -28.35 16.98 -4.51
C SER A 538 -26.96 17.48 -4.95
N THR A 539 -26.36 18.44 -4.23
CA THR A 539 -24.97 18.90 -4.44
C THR A 539 -24.25 19.10 -3.13
#